data_AF-A0A9D8Y346-F1
#
_entry.id   AF-A0A9D8Y346-F1
#
_cell.length_a   1.000
_cell.length_b   1.000
_cell.length_c   1.000
_cell.angle_alpha   90.00
_cell.angle_beta   90.00
_cell.angle_gamma   90.00
#
_symmetry.space_group_name_H-M   'P 1'
#
loop_
_entity.id
_entity.type
_entity.pdbx_description
1 polymer ?
#
loop_
_entity_poly.entity_id
_entity_poly.type
_entity_poly.pdbx_seq_one_letter_code
_entity_poly.pdbx_strand_id
1 'polypeptide(L)'
;MSEKKDLDWRSIGFEVAAIVFAVLLALWLEGWRNDVELADRAATHLDRIRAEVQQNRESLVNAIAEHEAYMTGLGEALETGDLDIQKVGPFLQIEGGATSDAAWRSAQLSQSIAAMMPLETLNRLSALYETQGYYTDYLNYFFQDYVNLITEIEAGDEAPKYVQKFRRHLSVTNSLAEQLLNRYDTFLGNGEGE
;
A
#
# COMPACT_ATOMS: atom_id res chain seq x y z
N MET A 1 2.23 -21.40 -81.21
CA MET A 1 3.39 -21.78 -80.37
C MET A 1 3.04 -21.42 -78.95
N SER A 2 2.74 -22.40 -78.11
CA SER A 2 2.48 -22.20 -76.68
C SER A 2 3.79 -22.48 -75.96
N GLU A 3 4.42 -21.40 -75.47
CA GLU A 3 5.63 -21.44 -74.67
C GLU A 3 5.25 -22.00 -73.30
N LYS A 4 5.53 -23.29 -73.05
CA LYS A 4 5.39 -23.86 -71.72
C LYS A 4 6.43 -23.19 -70.83
N LYS A 5 6.00 -22.17 -70.08
CA LYS A 5 6.74 -21.65 -68.92
C LYS A 5 6.91 -22.81 -67.96
N ASP A 6 8.11 -23.38 -67.90
CA ASP A 6 8.47 -24.30 -66.83
C ASP A 6 8.30 -23.54 -65.51
N LEU A 7 7.34 -23.99 -64.69
CA LEU A 7 7.20 -23.49 -63.32
C LEU A 7 8.51 -23.83 -62.60
N ASP A 8 9.30 -22.80 -62.27
CA ASP A 8 10.48 -22.98 -61.45
C ASP A 8 10.05 -23.21 -59.99
N TRP A 9 9.78 -24.47 -59.67
CA TRP A 9 9.40 -24.92 -58.33
C TRP A 9 10.40 -24.51 -57.25
N ARG A 10 11.67 -24.24 -57.60
CA ARG A 10 12.67 -23.72 -56.67
C ARG A 10 12.39 -22.26 -56.31
N SER A 11 12.00 -21.44 -57.29
CA SER A 11 11.57 -20.05 -57.06
C SER A 11 10.34 -20.00 -56.17
N ILE A 12 9.31 -20.81 -56.46
CA ILE A 12 8.07 -20.86 -55.68
C ILE A 12 8.34 -21.31 -54.23
N GLY A 13 9.19 -22.33 -54.04
CA GLY A 13 9.57 -22.78 -52.70
C GLY A 13 10.29 -21.70 -51.89
N PHE A 14 11.18 -20.95 -52.53
CA PHE A 14 11.89 -19.83 -51.90
C PHE A 14 10.95 -18.67 -51.55
N GLU A 15 10.02 -18.31 -52.45
CA GLU A 15 9.02 -17.27 -52.20
C GLU A 15 8.13 -17.60 -50.99
N VAL A 16 7.64 -18.84 -50.89
CA VAL A 16 6.82 -19.27 -49.74
C VAL A 16 7.66 -19.24 -48.45
N ALA A 17 8.90 -19.73 -48.47
CA ALA A 17 9.78 -19.69 -47.30
C ALA A 17 10.08 -18.25 -46.84
N ALA A 18 10.32 -17.32 -47.78
CA ALA A 18 10.54 -15.92 -47.48
C ALA A 18 9.30 -15.24 -46.87
N ILE A 19 8.11 -15.53 -47.39
CA ILE A 19 6.84 -15.03 -46.83
C ILE A 19 6.65 -15.54 -45.40
N VAL A 20 6.82 -16.85 -45.16
CA VAL A 20 6.71 -17.43 -43.82
C VAL A 20 7.72 -16.81 -42.86
N PHE A 21 8.97 -16.64 -43.29
CA PHE A 21 10.00 -16.00 -42.49
C PHE A 21 9.67 -14.54 -42.13
N ALA A 22 9.16 -13.75 -43.09
CA ALA A 22 8.73 -12.38 -42.85
C ALA A 22 7.58 -12.30 -41.83
N VAL A 23 6.60 -13.22 -41.93
CA VAL A 23 5.50 -13.31 -40.95
C VAL A 23 6.02 -13.67 -39.57
N LEU A 24 6.94 -14.64 -39.45
CA LEU A 24 7.54 -15.01 -38.17
C LEU A 24 8.32 -13.85 -37.54
N LEU A 25 9.08 -13.10 -38.34
CA LEU A 25 9.77 -11.91 -37.87
C LEU A 25 8.82 -10.82 -37.40
N ALA A 26 7.72 -10.60 -38.11
CA ALA A 26 6.70 -9.63 -37.73
C ALA A 26 6.07 -9.99 -36.37
N LEU A 27 5.67 -11.25 -36.20
CA LEU A 27 5.12 -11.76 -34.93
C LEU A 27 6.12 -11.67 -33.78
N TRP A 28 7.38 -11.99 -34.05
CA TRP A 28 8.44 -11.87 -33.05
C TRP A 28 8.69 -10.42 -32.63
N LEU A 29 8.73 -9.49 -33.59
CA LEU A 29 8.90 -8.05 -33.33
C LEU A 29 7.73 -7.48 -32.52
N GLU A 30 6.50 -7.90 -32.85
CA GLU A 30 5.29 -7.52 -32.12
C GLU A 30 5.32 -8.06 -30.68
N GLY A 31 5.72 -9.32 -30.49
CA GLY A 31 5.90 -9.91 -29.17
C GLY A 31 6.93 -9.16 -28.32
N TRP A 32 8.11 -8.92 -28.88
CA TRP A 32 9.17 -8.16 -28.19
C TRP A 32 8.72 -6.75 -27.79
N ARG A 33 8.03 -6.05 -28.69
CA ARG A 33 7.50 -4.71 -28.40
C ARG A 33 6.45 -4.77 -27.27
N ASN A 34 5.55 -5.74 -27.30
CA ASN A 34 4.56 -5.93 -26.24
C ASN A 34 5.24 -6.19 -24.88
N ASP A 35 6.28 -7.01 -24.85
CA ASP A 35 7.02 -7.30 -23.62
C ASP A 35 7.67 -6.03 -23.05
N VAL A 36 8.26 -5.19 -23.91
CA VAL A 36 8.82 -3.88 -23.51
C VAL A 36 7.73 -2.96 -22.96
N GLU A 37 6.57 -2.86 -23.62
CA GLU A 37 5.46 -2.03 -23.15
C GLU A 37 4.88 -2.52 -21.81
N LEU A 38 4.82 -3.85 -21.60
CA LEU A 38 4.37 -4.44 -20.34
C LEU A 38 5.37 -4.17 -19.21
N ALA A 39 6.67 -4.29 -19.48
CA ALA A 39 7.72 -4.00 -18.50
C ALA A 39 7.70 -2.53 -18.07
N ASP A 40 7.54 -1.60 -19.01
CA ASP A 40 7.44 -0.16 -18.73
C ASP A 40 6.21 0.18 -17.86
N ARG A 41 5.06 -0.44 -18.16
CA ARG A 41 3.85 -0.28 -17.34
C ARG A 41 4.03 -0.84 -15.93
N ALA A 42 4.66 -2.00 -15.78
CA ALA A 42 4.94 -2.59 -14.48
C ALA A 42 5.88 -1.71 -13.64
N ALA A 43 6.92 -1.14 -14.27
CA ALA A 43 7.82 -0.18 -13.62
C ALA A 43 7.05 1.08 -13.17
N THR A 44 6.21 1.64 -14.04
CA THR A 44 5.36 2.80 -13.71
C THR A 44 4.43 2.52 -12.52
N HIS A 45 3.81 1.34 -12.47
CA HIS A 45 2.99 0.95 -11.33
C HIS A 45 3.80 0.83 -10.04
N LEU A 46 4.99 0.24 -10.11
CA LEU A 46 5.89 0.12 -8.95
C LEU A 46 6.30 1.50 -8.41
N ASP A 47 6.61 2.45 -9.29
CA ASP A 47 6.97 3.82 -8.88
C ASP A 47 5.80 4.55 -8.22
N ARG A 48 4.57 4.37 -8.72
CA ARG A 48 3.36 4.90 -8.06
C ARG A 48 3.12 4.29 -6.69
N ILE A 49 3.34 2.98 -6.55
CA ILE A 49 3.23 2.28 -5.27
C ILE A 49 4.28 2.82 -4.29
N ARG A 50 5.54 2.99 -4.73
CA ARG A 50 6.58 3.59 -3.88
C ARG A 50 6.22 4.99 -3.42
N ALA A 51 5.67 5.82 -4.30
CA ALA A 51 5.22 7.16 -3.95
C ALA A 51 4.08 7.14 -2.92
N GLU A 52 3.09 6.25 -3.10
CA GLU A 52 2.00 6.05 -2.13
C GLU A 52 2.53 5.58 -0.77
N VAL A 53 3.43 4.59 -0.76
CA VAL A 53 4.05 4.07 0.48
C VAL A 53 4.84 5.16 1.19
N GLN A 54 5.62 5.98 0.47
CA GLN A 54 6.36 7.10 1.06
C GLN A 54 5.42 8.13 1.70
N GLN A 55 4.33 8.49 1.01
CA GLN A 55 3.34 9.44 1.53
C GLN A 55 2.63 8.89 2.78
N ASN A 56 2.19 7.62 2.73
CA ASN A 56 1.57 6.96 3.87
C ASN A 56 2.52 6.90 5.06
N ARG A 57 3.79 6.56 4.82
CA ARG A 57 4.86 6.51 5.84
C ARG A 57 5.02 7.86 6.55
N GLU A 58 5.16 8.95 5.80
CA GLU A 58 5.30 10.30 6.38
C GLU A 58 4.08 10.68 7.22
N SER A 59 2.89 10.37 6.74
CA SER A 59 1.66 10.64 7.50
C SER A 59 1.57 9.80 8.78
N LEU A 60 2.04 8.56 8.75
CA LEU A 60 2.03 7.65 9.89
C LEU A 60 3.02 8.08 10.98
N VAL A 61 4.20 8.58 10.59
CA VAL A 61 5.18 9.17 11.53
C VAL A 61 4.57 10.33 12.31
N ASN A 62 3.85 11.23 11.63
CA ASN A 62 3.20 12.36 12.29
C ASN A 62 2.10 11.89 13.26
N ALA A 63 1.28 10.94 12.84
CA ALA A 63 0.22 10.36 13.69
C ALA A 63 0.78 9.71 14.97
N ILE A 64 1.89 8.96 14.87
CA ILE A 64 2.55 8.36 16.04
C ILE A 64 2.99 9.46 17.03
N ALA A 65 3.67 10.50 16.53
CA ALA A 65 4.16 11.59 17.37
C ALA A 65 3.02 12.36 18.07
N GLU A 66 1.90 12.58 17.39
CA GLU A 66 0.72 13.22 17.97
C GLU A 66 0.08 12.33 19.04
N HIS A 67 -0.07 11.03 18.78
CA HIS A 67 -0.57 10.09 19.78
C HIS A 67 0.31 10.00 21.03
N GLU A 68 1.63 10.09 20.89
CA GLU A 68 2.55 10.15 22.04
C GLU A 68 2.32 11.41 22.89
N ALA A 69 2.11 12.56 22.25
CA ALA A 69 1.75 13.79 22.94
C ALA A 69 0.39 13.65 23.65
N TYR A 70 -0.61 13.05 23.01
CA TYR A 70 -1.92 12.79 23.61
C TYR A 70 -1.84 11.83 24.80
N MET A 71 -1.08 10.74 24.68
CA MET A 71 -0.88 9.78 25.76
C MET A 71 -0.19 10.42 26.98
N THR A 72 0.74 11.36 26.74
CA THR A 72 1.38 12.15 27.79
C THR A 72 0.38 13.06 28.50
N GLY A 73 -0.36 13.87 27.75
CA GLY A 73 -1.36 14.80 28.31
C GLY A 73 -2.48 14.09 29.08
N LEU A 74 -2.98 12.96 28.57
CA LEU A 74 -3.96 12.13 29.29
C LEU A 74 -3.36 11.46 30.54
N GLY A 75 -2.05 11.19 30.55
CA GLY A 75 -1.35 10.68 31.72
C GLY A 75 -1.30 11.70 32.85
N GLU A 76 -0.91 12.93 32.53
CA GLU A 76 -0.88 14.06 33.48
C GLU A 76 -2.28 14.35 34.04
N ALA A 77 -3.32 14.32 33.19
CA ALA A 77 -4.71 14.50 33.63
C ALA A 77 -5.17 13.39 34.60
N LEU A 78 -4.78 12.14 34.35
CA LEU A 78 -5.06 11.01 35.26
C LEU A 78 -4.32 11.15 36.60
N GLU A 79 -3.07 11.60 36.60
CA GLU A 79 -2.27 11.78 37.82
C GLU A 79 -2.80 12.92 38.70
N THR A 80 -3.26 14.01 38.07
CA THR A 80 -3.85 15.17 38.77
C THR A 80 -5.30 14.95 39.18
N GLY A 81 -5.99 13.97 38.57
CA GLY A 81 -7.42 13.71 38.77
C GLY A 81 -8.33 14.73 38.07
N ASP A 82 -7.76 15.59 37.24
CA ASP A 82 -8.43 16.72 36.59
C ASP A 82 -8.95 16.31 35.21
N LEU A 83 -10.02 15.53 35.20
CA LEU A 83 -10.57 14.89 34.00
C LEU A 83 -11.75 15.64 33.38
N ASP A 84 -11.81 16.96 33.61
CA ASP A 84 -12.78 17.82 32.92
C ASP A 84 -12.59 17.68 31.41
N ILE A 85 -13.69 17.44 30.69
CA ILE A 85 -13.68 17.26 29.23
C ILE A 85 -13.02 18.43 28.49
N GLN A 86 -13.07 19.65 29.04
CA GLN A 86 -12.40 20.82 28.46
C GLN A 86 -10.87 20.71 28.50
N LYS A 87 -10.33 19.97 29.47
CA LYS A 87 -8.89 19.76 29.65
C LYS A 87 -8.40 18.51 28.92
N VAL A 88 -9.18 17.43 28.97
CA VAL A 88 -8.78 16.17 28.31
C VAL A 88 -9.15 16.13 26.84
N GLY A 89 -10.21 16.85 26.42
CA GLY A 89 -10.75 16.86 25.07
C GLY A 89 -9.72 17.09 23.94
N PRO A 90 -8.76 18.03 24.08
CA PRO A 90 -7.71 18.21 23.09
C PRO A 90 -6.84 16.98 22.84
N PHE A 91 -6.74 16.06 23.81
CA PHE A 91 -5.97 14.82 23.71
C PHE A 91 -6.84 13.61 23.34
N LEU A 92 -8.16 13.79 23.26
CA LEU A 92 -9.10 12.75 22.84
C LEU A 92 -9.29 12.79 21.32
N GLN A 93 -8.21 12.86 20.57
CA GLN A 93 -8.25 12.83 19.10
C GLN A 93 -7.66 11.53 18.60
N ILE A 94 -8.15 11.06 17.46
CA ILE A 94 -7.65 9.85 16.80
C ILE A 94 -7.11 10.26 15.44
N GLU A 95 -5.81 10.07 15.24
CA GLU A 95 -5.12 10.38 14.01
C GLU A 95 -4.60 9.08 13.40
N GLY A 96 -5.21 8.63 12.30
CA GLY A 96 -4.84 7.37 11.66
C GLY A 96 -3.67 7.47 10.68
N GLY A 97 -3.28 8.69 10.32
CA GLY A 97 -2.46 8.93 9.14
C GLY A 97 -3.11 8.45 7.83
N ALA A 98 -2.45 8.68 6.70
CA ALA A 98 -2.86 8.20 5.40
C ALA A 98 -2.52 6.70 5.23
N THR A 99 -3.52 5.90 4.86
CA THR A 99 -3.39 4.47 4.55
C THR A 99 -4.01 4.15 3.19
N SER A 100 -3.71 4.97 2.17
CA SER A 100 -4.18 4.70 0.81
C SER A 100 -3.61 3.38 0.29
N ASP A 101 -4.43 2.61 -0.42
CA ASP A 101 -4.04 1.39 -1.15
C ASP A 101 -4.38 1.47 -2.65
N ALA A 102 -4.72 2.68 -3.13
CA ALA A 102 -5.23 2.90 -4.46
C ALA A 102 -4.21 2.54 -5.54
N ALA A 103 -2.92 2.86 -5.33
CA ALA A 103 -1.87 2.52 -6.28
C ALA A 103 -1.72 1.01 -6.41
N TRP A 104 -1.73 0.29 -5.29
CA TRP A 104 -1.64 -1.17 -5.26
C TRP A 104 -2.86 -1.84 -5.88
N ARG A 105 -4.07 -1.44 -5.50
CA ARG A 105 -5.30 -2.00 -6.08
C ARG A 105 -5.39 -1.74 -7.57
N SER A 106 -4.99 -0.54 -8.03
CA SER A 106 -4.93 -0.24 -9.46
C SER A 106 -3.91 -1.13 -10.18
N ALA A 107 -2.76 -1.39 -9.55
CA ALA A 107 -1.73 -2.26 -10.09
C ALA A 107 -2.21 -3.72 -10.18
N GLN A 108 -2.91 -4.24 -9.17
CA GLN A 108 -3.46 -5.61 -9.17
C GLN A 108 -4.47 -5.85 -10.31
N LEU A 109 -5.19 -4.82 -10.75
CA LEU A 109 -6.11 -4.90 -11.88
C LEU A 109 -5.38 -4.89 -13.24
N SER A 110 -4.09 -4.59 -13.26
CA SER A 110 -3.25 -4.52 -14.46
C SER A 110 -2.59 -5.87 -14.75
N GLN A 111 -2.68 -6.33 -15.99
CA GLN A 111 -1.98 -7.55 -16.44
C GLN A 111 -0.45 -7.41 -16.36
N SER A 112 0.07 -6.18 -16.40
CA SER A 112 1.52 -5.91 -16.40
C SER A 112 2.22 -6.37 -15.12
N ILE A 113 1.55 -6.25 -13.96
CA ILE A 113 2.11 -6.66 -12.66
C ILE A 113 2.28 -8.18 -12.60
N ALA A 114 1.23 -8.93 -12.94
CA ALA A 114 1.27 -10.39 -12.90
C ALA A 114 2.27 -10.98 -13.91
N ALA A 115 2.47 -10.33 -15.05
CA ALA A 115 3.37 -10.82 -16.10
C ALA A 115 4.84 -10.44 -15.89
N MET A 116 5.14 -9.24 -15.38
CA MET A 116 6.49 -8.68 -15.40
C MET A 116 7.09 -8.47 -14.01
N MET A 117 6.30 -8.40 -12.95
CA MET A 117 6.83 -8.14 -11.61
C MET A 117 7.43 -9.43 -11.01
N PRO A 118 8.64 -9.37 -10.41
CA PRO A 118 9.20 -10.49 -9.69
C PRO A 118 8.28 -10.95 -8.55
N LEU A 119 8.13 -12.26 -8.37
CA LEU A 119 7.30 -12.87 -7.33
C LEU A 119 7.68 -12.38 -5.92
N GLU A 120 8.97 -12.18 -5.67
CA GLU A 120 9.45 -11.65 -4.40
C GLU A 120 8.89 -10.24 -4.11
N THR A 121 8.88 -9.36 -5.11
CA THR A 121 8.31 -8.01 -4.99
C THR A 121 6.80 -8.08 -4.73
N LEU A 122 6.08 -8.97 -5.43
CA LEU A 122 4.65 -9.19 -5.20
C LEU A 122 4.35 -9.63 -3.77
N ASN A 123 5.14 -10.58 -3.24
CA ASN A 123 4.97 -11.06 -1.87
C ASN A 123 5.24 -9.97 -0.83
N ARG A 124 6.30 -9.16 -1.04
CA ARG A 124 6.60 -8.01 -0.17
C ARG A 124 5.47 -6.99 -0.16
N LEU A 125 4.91 -6.68 -1.34
CA LEU A 125 3.76 -5.78 -1.47
C LEU A 125 2.51 -6.35 -0.80
N SER A 126 2.17 -7.62 -1.03
CA SER A 126 1.02 -8.27 -0.38
C SER A 126 1.12 -8.18 1.14
N ALA A 127 2.27 -8.57 1.70
CA ALA A 127 2.49 -8.54 3.15
C ALA A 127 2.42 -7.12 3.73
N LEU A 128 2.94 -6.12 3.02
CA LEU A 128 2.85 -4.71 3.41
C LEU A 128 1.39 -4.25 3.47
N TYR A 129 0.61 -4.45 2.40
CA TYR A 129 -0.78 -4.00 2.35
C TYR A 129 -1.72 -4.83 3.24
N GLU A 130 -1.41 -6.09 3.50
CA GLU A 130 -2.09 -6.88 4.55
C GLU A 130 -1.86 -6.27 5.94
N THR A 131 -0.63 -5.88 6.25
CA THR A 131 -0.29 -5.19 7.52
C THR A 131 -1.03 -3.86 7.62
N GLN A 132 -1.09 -3.09 6.52
CA GLN A 132 -1.87 -1.85 6.45
C GLN A 132 -3.37 -2.10 6.67
N GLY A 133 -3.90 -3.21 6.14
CA GLY A 133 -5.27 -3.67 6.37
C GLY A 133 -5.55 -3.89 7.86
N TYR A 134 -4.71 -4.67 8.55
CA TYR A 134 -4.87 -4.91 10.00
C TYR A 134 -4.85 -3.63 10.83
N TYR A 135 -3.96 -2.69 10.49
CA TYR A 135 -3.91 -1.38 11.13
C TYR A 135 -5.21 -0.58 10.91
N THR A 136 -5.67 -0.52 9.66
CA THR A 136 -6.89 0.21 9.29
C THR A 136 -8.14 -0.40 9.94
N ASP A 137 -8.22 -1.73 10.02
CA ASP A 137 -9.30 -2.45 10.69
C ASP A 137 -9.35 -2.11 12.18
N TYR A 138 -8.18 -2.06 12.85
CA TYR A 138 -8.11 -1.67 14.25
C TYR A 138 -8.50 -0.21 14.48
N LEU A 139 -8.06 0.71 13.62
CA LEU A 139 -8.48 2.11 13.68
C LEU A 139 -10.00 2.24 13.56
N ASN A 140 -10.61 1.54 12.60
CA ASN A 140 -12.06 1.55 12.42
C ASN A 140 -12.80 1.03 13.66
N TYR A 141 -12.28 -0.04 14.28
CA TYR A 141 -12.79 -0.54 15.55
C TYR A 141 -12.68 0.52 16.67
N PHE A 142 -11.55 1.22 16.78
CA PHE A 142 -11.36 2.27 17.77
C PHE A 142 -12.30 3.46 17.53
N PHE A 143 -12.46 3.91 16.28
CA PHE A 143 -13.41 4.97 15.92
C PHE A 143 -14.87 4.62 16.26
N GLN A 144 -15.25 3.35 16.15
CA GLN A 144 -16.59 2.91 16.54
C GLN A 144 -16.80 2.98 18.06
N ASP A 145 -15.77 2.67 18.85
CA ASP A 145 -15.82 2.76 20.33
C ASP A 145 -15.68 4.22 20.82
N TYR A 146 -15.08 5.10 20.01
CA TYR A 146 -14.75 6.49 20.34
C TYR A 146 -15.91 7.27 20.96
N VAL A 147 -17.09 7.26 20.32
CA VAL A 147 -18.25 8.03 20.78
C VAL A 147 -18.69 7.60 22.18
N ASN A 148 -18.65 6.30 22.47
CA ASN A 148 -18.96 5.78 23.79
C ASN A 148 -17.92 6.23 24.82
N LEU A 149 -16.62 6.19 24.46
CA LEU A 149 -15.55 6.67 25.35
C LEU A 149 -15.74 8.14 25.71
N ILE A 150 -16.00 9.01 24.73
CA ILE A 150 -16.18 10.45 24.98
C ILE A 150 -17.40 10.72 25.87
N THR A 151 -18.54 10.08 25.55
CA THR A 151 -19.78 10.27 26.31
C THR A 151 -19.61 9.91 27.78
N GLU A 152 -18.90 8.83 28.07
CA GLU A 152 -18.67 8.36 29.42
C GLU A 152 -17.62 9.19 30.19
N ILE A 153 -16.64 9.77 29.48
CA ILE A 153 -15.72 10.75 30.06
C ILE A 153 -16.48 12.02 30.44
N GLU A 154 -17.37 12.50 29.59
CA GLU A 154 -18.18 13.69 29.85
C GLU A 154 -19.18 13.50 31.02
N ALA A 155 -19.70 12.27 31.19
CA ALA A 155 -20.57 11.94 32.31
C ALA A 155 -19.86 11.99 33.69
N GLY A 156 -18.54 11.86 33.72
CA GLY A 156 -17.71 12.11 34.92
C GLY A 156 -17.61 10.98 35.93
N ASP A 157 -18.67 10.16 36.13
CA ASP A 157 -18.72 9.13 37.19
C ASP A 157 -17.61 8.06 37.07
N GLU A 158 -17.24 7.70 35.84
CA GLU A 158 -16.21 6.70 35.55
C GLU A 158 -15.10 7.26 34.62
N ALA A 159 -14.97 8.59 34.52
CA ALA A 159 -14.03 9.23 33.60
C ALA A 159 -12.58 8.68 33.65
N PRO A 160 -11.97 8.38 34.83
CA PRO A 160 -10.61 7.83 34.88
C PRO A 160 -10.47 6.50 34.11
N LYS A 161 -11.48 5.62 34.22
CA LYS A 161 -11.50 4.31 33.56
C LYS A 161 -11.56 4.47 32.05
N TYR A 162 -12.39 5.38 31.54
CA TYR A 162 -12.56 5.60 30.11
C TYR A 162 -11.39 6.37 29.49
N VAL A 163 -10.81 7.34 30.19
CA VAL A 163 -9.54 7.97 29.79
C VAL A 163 -8.42 6.93 29.72
N GLN A 164 -8.31 6.03 30.70
CA GLN A 164 -7.33 4.95 30.67
C GLN A 164 -7.57 3.97 29.51
N LYS A 165 -8.83 3.65 29.21
CA LYS A 165 -9.20 2.83 28.04
C LYS A 165 -8.79 3.51 26.74
N PHE A 166 -9.06 4.81 26.58
CA PHE A 166 -8.65 5.60 25.43
C PHE A 166 -7.12 5.60 25.24
N ARG A 167 -6.36 5.87 26.30
CA ARG A 167 -4.87 5.78 26.28
C ARG A 167 -4.38 4.40 25.84
N ARG A 168 -5.07 3.33 26.26
CA ARG A 168 -4.74 1.96 25.86
C ARG A 168 -4.97 1.74 24.37
N HIS A 169 -6.07 2.26 23.82
CA HIS A 169 -6.32 2.22 22.38
C HIS A 169 -5.23 2.98 21.61
N LEU A 170 -4.86 4.19 22.03
CA LEU A 170 -3.73 4.92 21.43
C LEU A 170 -2.43 4.11 21.44
N SER A 171 -2.11 3.47 22.58
CA SER A 171 -0.91 2.63 22.68
C SER A 171 -0.93 1.43 21.72
N VAL A 172 -2.06 0.76 21.56
CA VAL A 172 -2.20 -0.34 20.58
C VAL A 172 -2.10 0.19 19.16
N THR A 173 -2.75 1.32 18.86
CA THR A 173 -2.66 1.99 17.55
C THR A 173 -1.22 2.34 17.21
N ASN A 174 -0.44 2.92 18.14
CA ASN A 174 0.98 3.23 17.91
C ASN A 174 1.81 1.96 17.69
N SER A 175 1.60 0.90 18.46
CA SER A 175 2.32 -0.36 18.25
C SER A 175 2.05 -0.99 16.88
N LEU A 176 0.81 -0.89 16.37
CA LEU A 176 0.48 -1.33 15.01
C LEU A 176 1.04 -0.39 13.95
N ALA A 177 1.02 0.92 14.21
CA ALA A 177 1.59 1.93 13.34
C ALA A 177 3.12 1.77 13.19
N GLU A 178 3.84 1.48 14.27
CA GLU A 178 5.28 1.19 14.25
C GLU A 178 5.60 -0.07 13.44
N GLN A 179 4.79 -1.13 13.56
CA GLN A 179 4.94 -2.34 12.75
C GLN A 179 4.73 -2.03 11.27
N LEU A 180 3.70 -1.26 10.93
CA LEU A 180 3.44 -0.82 9.56
C LEU A 180 4.56 0.09 9.04
N LEU A 181 5.08 0.99 9.87
CA LEU A 181 6.18 1.88 9.55
C LEU A 181 7.45 1.09 9.19
N ASN A 182 7.77 0.06 9.97
CA ASN A 182 8.87 -0.85 9.67
C ASN A 182 8.67 -1.58 8.32
N ARG A 183 7.44 -2.02 8.01
CA ARG A 183 7.13 -2.61 6.69
C ARG A 183 7.33 -1.62 5.55
N TYR A 184 6.91 -0.36 5.73
CA TYR A 184 7.17 0.70 4.76
C TYR A 184 8.67 0.94 4.58
N ASP A 185 9.43 1.05 5.67
CA ASP A 185 10.87 1.25 5.64
C ASP A 185 11.61 0.11 4.95
N THR A 186 11.23 -1.13 5.25
CA THR A 186 11.77 -2.33 4.59
C THR A 186 11.49 -2.31 3.07
N PHE A 187 10.28 -1.93 2.67
CA PHE A 187 9.92 -1.87 1.25
C PHE A 187 10.62 -0.75 0.49
N LEU A 188 10.78 0.42 1.12
CA LEU A 188 11.45 1.58 0.54
C LEU A 188 12.98 1.45 0.55
N GLY A 189 13.53 0.50 1.30
CA GLY A 189 14.98 0.33 1.48
C GLY A 189 15.59 1.33 2.48
N ASN A 190 14.76 1.88 3.36
CA ASN A 190 15.18 2.80 4.43
C ASN A 190 15.56 2.07 5.73
N GLY A 191 15.17 0.79 5.87
CA GLY A 191 15.56 -0.04 7.02
C GLY A 191 17.02 -0.46 6.95
N GLU A 192 17.72 -0.46 8.09
CA GLU A 192 19.02 -1.11 8.21
C GLU A 192 18.85 -2.58 7.81
N GLY A 193 19.59 -3.01 6.77
CA GLY A 193 19.48 -4.36 6.23
C GLY A 193 19.74 -5.41 7.31
N GLU A 194 18.79 -6.32 7.50
CA GLU A 194 19.08 -7.66 8.01
C GLU A 194 19.75 -8.50 6.91
#